data_AF-A0A7J5DWE6-F1
#
_entry.id   AF-A0A7J5DWE6-F1
#
_cell.length_a   1.000
_cell.length_b   1.000
_cell.length_c   1.000
_cell.angle_alpha   90.00
_cell.angle_beta   90.00
_cell.angle_gamma   90.00
#
_symmetry.space_group_name_H-M   'P 1'
#
loop_
_entity.id
_entity.type
_entity.pdbx_description
1 polymer ?
#
loop_
_entity_poly.entity_id
_entity_poly.type
_entity_poly.pdbx_seq_one_letter_code
_entity_poly.pdbx_strand_id
1 'polypeptide(L)'
;MPTVLRALLLSALLTLIPVAIGVAVSDDTAPPPARKPAAYTGTPLSEFDSTKAVVRRAPFCELVPAEAVAAALGAEGTATGYDNGEQTDAIPGGDVAHEYGCRAAATAAGTPGTAEAWVFAPPVTADWAQHLVAEAGRTKGCAPLPGAPAYGTPSVGLLCTAGDQRSVTFRGLYGTRGSRAA
;
A
#
# COMPACT_ATOMS: atom_id res chain seq x y z
N MET A 1 -3.90 -48.68 33.95
CA MET A 1 -4.25 -47.42 33.28
C MET A 1 -5.72 -47.46 32.89
N PRO A 2 -6.55 -46.50 33.35
CA PRO A 2 -7.98 -46.49 33.04
C PRO A 2 -8.19 -46.35 31.53
N THR A 3 -9.18 -47.05 31.00
CA THR A 3 -9.55 -47.08 29.57
C THR A 3 -9.74 -45.69 28.98
N VAL A 4 -10.21 -44.74 29.81
CA VAL A 4 -10.37 -43.32 29.47
C VAL A 4 -9.03 -42.63 29.20
N LEU A 5 -8.00 -42.89 30.02
CA LEU A 5 -6.67 -42.30 29.82
C LEU A 5 -6.01 -42.82 28.54
N ARG A 6 -6.21 -44.11 28.22
CA ARG A 6 -5.73 -44.71 26.96
C ARG A 6 -6.41 -44.10 25.73
N ALA A 7 -7.73 -43.89 25.80
CA ALA A 7 -8.49 -43.25 24.72
C ALA A 7 -8.05 -41.80 24.50
N LEU A 8 -7.84 -41.02 25.57
CA LEU A 8 -7.37 -39.64 25.48
C LEU A 8 -5.95 -39.55 24.88
N LEU A 9 -5.05 -40.43 25.29
CA LEU A 9 -3.69 -40.48 24.74
C LEU A 9 -3.69 -40.86 23.25
N LEU A 10 -4.51 -41.83 22.85
CA LEU A 10 -4.68 -42.22 21.45
C LEU A 10 -5.24 -41.07 20.60
N SER A 11 -6.25 -40.36 21.09
CA SER A 11 -6.80 -39.18 20.40
C SER A 11 -5.79 -38.05 20.26
N ALA A 12 -5.03 -37.74 21.32
CA ALA A 12 -3.97 -36.73 21.27
C ALA A 12 -2.85 -37.12 20.29
N LEU A 13 -2.49 -38.40 20.24
CA LEU A 13 -1.49 -38.90 19.30
C LEU A 13 -2.00 -38.81 17.85
N LEU A 14 -3.26 -39.17 17.61
CA LEU A 14 -3.92 -39.11 16.30
C LEU A 14 -4.09 -37.69 15.77
N THR A 15 -4.11 -36.66 16.63
CA THR A 15 -4.17 -35.26 16.20
C THR A 15 -2.79 -34.63 16.08
N LEU A 16 -1.89 -34.87 17.03
CA LEU A 16 -0.56 -34.26 17.05
C LEU A 16 0.32 -34.77 15.91
N ILE A 17 0.25 -36.05 15.55
CA ILE A 17 1.07 -36.61 14.47
C ILE A 17 0.76 -35.94 13.11
N PRO A 18 -0.49 -35.90 12.62
CA PRO A 18 -0.77 -35.27 11.33
C PRO A 18 -0.56 -33.76 11.35
N VAL A 19 -0.75 -33.07 12.48
CA VAL A 19 -0.41 -31.64 12.62
C VAL A 19 1.10 -31.42 12.54
N ALA A 20 1.90 -32.22 13.26
CA ALA A 20 3.36 -32.11 13.22
C ALA A 20 3.92 -32.46 11.85
N ILE A 21 3.39 -33.49 11.18
CA ILE A 21 3.72 -33.82 9.79
C ILE A 21 3.31 -32.67 8.87
N GLY A 22 2.10 -32.11 9.02
CA GLY A 22 1.64 -30.97 8.25
C GLY A 22 2.60 -29.77 8.38
N VAL A 23 3.00 -29.42 9.60
CA VAL A 23 3.96 -28.33 9.85
C VAL A 23 5.35 -28.64 9.30
N ALA A 24 5.82 -29.89 9.41
CA ALA A 24 7.15 -30.28 8.94
C ALA A 24 7.24 -30.42 7.41
N VAL A 25 6.14 -30.76 6.74
CA VAL A 25 6.07 -30.94 5.28
C VAL A 25 5.57 -29.68 4.56
N SER A 26 5.00 -28.71 5.29
CA SER A 26 4.80 -27.35 4.79
C SER A 26 6.17 -26.69 4.56
N ASP A 27 6.73 -26.95 3.38
CA ASP A 27 7.95 -26.35 2.84
C ASP A 27 7.71 -24.88 2.42
N ASP A 28 7.02 -24.11 3.27
CA ASP A 28 6.80 -22.66 3.13
C ASP A 28 8.04 -21.84 3.54
N THR A 29 9.17 -22.51 3.81
CA THR A 29 10.37 -21.87 4.39
C THR A 29 11.34 -21.36 3.33
N ALA A 30 11.14 -21.66 2.04
CA ALA A 30 11.89 -20.97 1.00
C ALA A 30 11.37 -19.53 0.91
N PRO A 31 12.16 -18.50 1.28
CA PRO A 31 11.72 -17.13 1.10
C PRO A 31 11.42 -16.95 -0.39
N PRO A 32 10.27 -16.37 -0.76
CA PRO A 32 10.03 -16.04 -2.17
C PRO A 32 11.23 -15.23 -2.67
N PRO A 33 11.69 -15.47 -3.91
CA PRO A 33 12.88 -14.80 -4.42
C PRO A 33 12.75 -13.29 -4.23
N ALA A 34 13.79 -12.67 -3.66
CA ALA A 34 13.82 -11.24 -3.40
C ALA A 34 13.47 -10.50 -4.69
N ARG A 35 12.35 -9.76 -4.64
CA ARG A 35 11.84 -9.07 -5.81
C ARG A 35 12.72 -7.85 -6.03
N LYS A 36 13.36 -7.78 -7.19
CA LYS A 36 14.22 -6.65 -7.55
C LYS A 36 13.35 -5.48 -8.07
N PRO A 37 13.79 -4.22 -7.89
CA PRO A 37 13.22 -3.09 -8.60
C PRO A 37 13.18 -3.40 -10.11
N ALA A 38 12.05 -3.09 -10.74
CA ALA A 38 11.97 -3.17 -12.19
C ALA A 38 12.78 -2.02 -12.81
N ALA A 39 13.27 -2.20 -14.04
CA ALA A 39 13.81 -1.09 -14.80
C ALA A 39 12.74 0.02 -14.93
N TYR A 40 13.14 1.27 -14.70
CA TYR A 40 12.19 2.37 -14.75
C TYR A 40 11.82 2.71 -16.20
N THR A 41 10.52 2.66 -16.48
CA THR A 41 9.92 3.25 -17.68
C THR A 41 8.61 3.89 -17.25
N GLY A 42 8.57 5.23 -17.26
CA GLY A 42 7.36 5.97 -16.92
C GLY A 42 6.23 5.63 -17.89
N THR A 43 5.07 5.23 -17.35
CA THR A 43 3.84 5.09 -18.12
C THR A 43 2.96 6.31 -17.83
N PRO A 44 2.54 7.10 -18.84
CA PRO A 44 1.59 8.17 -18.63
C PRO A 44 0.33 7.63 -17.97
N LEU A 45 -0.22 8.36 -17.00
CA LEU A 45 -1.38 7.85 -16.27
C LEU A 45 -2.62 7.66 -17.16
N SER A 46 -2.73 8.42 -18.26
CA SER A 46 -3.75 8.24 -19.30
C SER A 46 -3.63 6.92 -20.06
N GLU A 47 -2.45 6.30 -20.08
CA GLU A 47 -2.16 5.03 -20.76
C GLU A 47 -2.15 3.83 -19.79
N PHE A 48 -2.26 4.10 -18.48
CA PHE A 48 -2.26 3.08 -17.46
C PHE A 48 -3.64 2.41 -17.31
N ASP A 49 -3.72 1.12 -17.65
CA ASP A 49 -4.93 0.32 -17.49
C ASP A 49 -5.15 -0.09 -16.03
N SER A 50 -5.77 0.80 -15.26
CA SER A 50 -6.10 0.57 -13.85
C SER A 50 -7.06 -0.60 -13.60
N THR A 51 -7.76 -1.10 -14.62
CA THR A 51 -8.68 -2.25 -14.50
C THR A 51 -7.95 -3.59 -14.39
N LYS A 52 -6.70 -3.65 -14.89
CA LYS A 52 -5.83 -4.83 -14.81
C LYS A 52 -4.82 -4.75 -13.68
N ALA A 53 -4.69 -3.57 -13.05
CA ALA A 53 -3.74 -3.34 -11.97
C ALA A 53 -4.16 -4.09 -10.70
N VAL A 54 -3.26 -4.92 -10.17
CA VAL A 54 -3.43 -5.58 -8.87
C VAL A 54 -2.46 -4.93 -7.88
N VAL A 55 -3.00 -4.16 -6.95
CA VAL A 55 -2.23 -3.56 -5.86
C VAL A 55 -2.13 -4.56 -4.71
N ARG A 56 -0.90 -4.89 -4.31
CA ARG A 56 -0.65 -5.75 -3.16
C ARG A 56 -0.55 -4.91 -1.89
N ARG A 57 -1.16 -5.40 -0.82
CA ARG A 57 -1.09 -4.80 0.53
C ARG A 57 0.13 -5.36 1.24
N ALA A 58 1.30 -4.84 0.90
CA ALA A 58 2.59 -5.28 1.39
C ALA A 58 3.62 -4.15 1.26
N PRO A 59 4.77 -4.25 1.96
CA PRO A 59 5.86 -3.30 1.78
C PRO A 59 6.30 -3.25 0.31
N PHE A 60 6.49 -2.03 -0.23
CA PHE A 60 6.82 -1.84 -1.64
C PHE A 60 7.88 -0.76 -1.91
N CYS A 61 8.31 0.00 -0.89
CA CYS A 61 9.19 1.14 -1.12
C CYS A 61 10.54 0.72 -1.73
N GLU A 62 11.09 -0.43 -1.33
CA GLU A 62 12.29 -1.02 -1.94
C GLU A 62 12.12 -1.42 -3.41
N LEU A 63 10.89 -1.51 -3.91
CA LEU A 63 10.58 -1.84 -5.30
C LEU A 63 10.46 -0.58 -6.17
N VAL A 64 10.51 0.61 -5.58
CA VAL A 64 10.48 1.89 -6.30
C VAL A 64 11.90 2.19 -6.79
N PRO A 65 12.15 2.25 -8.12
CA PRO A 65 13.46 2.59 -8.65
C PRO A 65 13.86 4.02 -8.26
N ALA A 66 15.14 4.26 -7.97
CA ALA A 66 15.62 5.59 -7.60
C ALA A 66 15.38 6.63 -8.70
N GLU A 67 15.45 6.21 -9.97
CA GLU A 67 15.16 7.03 -11.14
C GLU A 67 13.70 7.50 -11.18
N ALA A 68 12.77 6.68 -10.67
CA ALA A 68 11.37 7.05 -10.55
C ALA A 68 11.17 8.14 -9.49
N VAL A 69 11.89 8.02 -8.36
CA VAL A 69 11.89 9.03 -7.29
C VAL A 69 12.45 10.34 -7.81
N ALA A 70 13.60 10.29 -8.50
CA ALA A 70 14.23 11.48 -9.08
C ALA A 70 13.32 12.16 -10.11
N ALA A 71 12.66 11.37 -10.98
CA ALA A 71 11.71 11.89 -11.97
C ALA A 71 10.48 12.54 -11.30
N ALA A 72 9.96 11.96 -10.22
CA ALA A 72 8.81 12.50 -9.49
C ALA A 72 9.13 13.80 -8.75
N LEU A 73 10.34 13.90 -8.18
CA LEU A 73 10.78 15.07 -7.44
C LEU A 73 11.39 16.17 -8.34
N GLY A 74 11.79 15.83 -9.56
CA GLY A 74 12.60 16.70 -10.42
C GLY A 74 14.03 16.92 -9.92
N ALA A 75 14.45 16.14 -8.92
CA ALA A 75 15.75 16.20 -8.26
C ALA A 75 16.03 14.86 -7.57
N GLU A 76 17.29 14.59 -7.24
CA GLU A 76 17.65 13.41 -6.45
C GLU A 76 16.93 13.41 -5.10
N GLY A 77 16.51 12.23 -4.67
CA GLY A 77 15.79 12.04 -3.42
C GLY A 77 15.90 10.60 -2.94
N THR A 78 15.78 10.42 -1.64
CA THR A 78 15.77 9.10 -1.00
C THR A 78 14.35 8.77 -0.60
N ALA A 79 13.89 7.58 -0.97
CA ALA A 79 12.61 7.05 -0.53
C ALA A 79 12.78 6.25 0.77
N THR A 80 11.91 6.53 1.73
CA THR A 80 11.84 5.84 3.02
C THR A 80 10.48 5.17 3.14
N GLY A 81 10.49 3.87 3.41
CA GLY A 81 9.29 3.08 3.63
C GLY A 81 8.84 3.12 5.09
N TYR A 82 7.56 2.85 5.31
CA TYR A 82 7.00 2.53 6.62
C TYR A 82 5.93 1.45 6.49
N ASP A 83 5.79 0.63 7.52
CA ASP A 83 4.93 -0.56 7.50
C ASP A 83 3.64 -0.40 8.29
N ASN A 84 2.67 -1.25 8.00
CA ASN A 84 1.44 -1.31 8.77
C ASN A 84 1.72 -1.76 10.21
N GLY A 85 1.28 -0.95 11.17
CA GLY A 85 1.52 -1.11 12.60
C GLY A 85 2.78 -0.40 13.09
N GLU A 86 3.55 0.21 12.19
CA GLU A 86 4.75 0.97 12.55
C GLU A 86 4.38 2.34 13.09
N GLN A 87 5.02 2.76 14.17
CA GLN A 87 4.96 4.15 14.62
C GLN A 87 5.95 4.97 13.79
N THR A 88 5.46 5.99 13.08
CA THR A 88 6.29 6.72 12.11
C THR A 88 5.96 8.21 12.10
N ASP A 89 6.99 9.04 12.05
CA ASP A 89 6.86 10.50 11.83
C ASP A 89 6.54 10.85 10.37
N ALA A 90 6.50 9.85 9.48
CA ALA A 90 6.10 10.03 8.09
C ALA A 90 4.63 10.47 7.97
N ILE A 91 3.79 10.10 8.94
CA ILE A 91 2.38 10.48 9.01
C ILE A 91 2.27 11.77 9.86
N PRO A 92 1.55 12.81 9.38
CA PRO A 92 1.33 14.02 10.17
C PRO A 92 0.73 13.69 11.54
N GLY A 93 1.45 14.02 12.61
CA GLY A 93 1.05 13.72 14.00
C GLY A 93 1.72 12.49 14.62
N GLY A 94 2.52 11.72 13.87
CA GLY A 94 3.40 10.68 14.42
C GLY A 94 2.66 9.55 15.14
N ASP A 95 1.76 8.86 14.44
CA ASP A 95 0.94 7.77 15.01
C ASP A 95 1.26 6.42 14.34
N VAL A 96 0.57 5.37 14.78
CA VAL A 96 0.64 4.03 14.22
C VAL A 96 0.04 4.02 12.81
N ALA A 97 0.84 3.64 11.83
CA ALA A 97 0.40 3.50 10.45
C ALA A 97 -0.60 2.33 10.30
N HIS A 98 -1.69 2.54 9.57
CA HIS A 98 -2.63 1.48 9.16
C HIS A 98 -2.49 1.13 7.67
N GLU A 99 -1.30 1.36 7.12
CA GLU A 99 -0.98 1.28 5.71
C GLU A 99 0.50 0.94 5.50
N TYR A 100 0.85 0.52 4.29
CA TYR A 100 2.23 0.42 3.83
C TYR A 100 2.53 1.67 3.00
N GLY A 101 3.60 2.39 3.29
CA GLY A 101 3.90 3.65 2.62
C GLY A 101 5.34 3.79 2.15
N CYS A 102 5.53 4.77 1.28
CA CYS A 102 6.82 5.16 0.74
C CYS A 102 6.80 6.68 0.53
N ARG A 103 7.70 7.39 1.23
CA ARG A 103 7.81 8.84 1.18
C ARG A 103 9.21 9.23 0.75
N ALA A 104 9.30 10.16 -0.19
CA ALA A 104 10.55 10.71 -0.67
C ALA A 104 10.54 12.23 -0.58
N ALA A 105 11.70 12.80 -0.27
CA ALA A 105 11.94 14.24 -0.28
C ALA A 105 13.21 14.54 -1.07
N ALA A 106 13.21 15.67 -1.78
CA ALA A 106 14.39 16.13 -2.51
C ALA A 106 15.55 16.38 -1.55
N THR A 107 16.74 15.89 -1.89
CA THR A 107 17.95 16.06 -1.08
C THR A 107 18.69 17.36 -1.39
N ALA A 108 18.44 17.95 -2.56
CA ALA A 108 19.04 19.21 -2.97
C ALA A 108 18.50 20.40 -2.15
N ALA A 109 19.42 21.15 -1.53
CA ALA A 109 19.08 22.34 -0.75
C ALA A 109 18.29 23.36 -1.62
N GLY A 110 17.14 23.81 -1.12
CA GLY A 110 16.30 24.80 -1.78
C GLY A 110 15.36 24.26 -2.86
N THR A 111 15.27 22.94 -3.06
CA THR A 111 14.26 22.32 -3.95
C THR A 111 13.10 21.76 -3.13
N PRO A 112 11.95 22.47 -3.02
CA PRO A 112 10.79 21.93 -2.34
C PRO A 112 10.13 20.86 -3.22
N GLY A 113 10.17 19.61 -2.78
CA GLY A 113 9.49 18.51 -3.46
C GLY A 113 9.32 17.31 -2.52
N THR A 114 8.08 16.86 -2.37
CA THR A 114 7.75 15.62 -1.66
C THR A 114 6.90 14.75 -2.55
N ALA A 115 7.25 13.47 -2.65
CA ALA A 115 6.46 12.46 -3.32
C ALA A 115 6.10 11.37 -2.30
N GLU A 116 4.85 10.93 -2.31
CA GLU A 116 4.36 9.92 -1.39
C GLU A 116 3.41 8.96 -2.12
N ALA A 117 3.46 7.69 -1.70
CA ALA A 117 2.55 6.66 -2.11
C ALA A 117 2.27 5.73 -0.92
N TRP A 118 1.04 5.22 -0.82
CA TRP A 118 0.66 4.29 0.23
C TRP A 118 -0.43 3.32 -0.23
N VAL A 119 -0.53 2.21 0.48
CA VAL A 119 -1.54 1.18 0.28
C VAL A 119 -2.14 0.82 1.64
N PHE A 120 -3.45 1.03 1.78
CA PHE A 120 -4.17 0.61 2.98
C PHE A 120 -4.01 -0.88 3.23
N ALA A 121 -3.67 -1.23 4.47
CA ALA A 121 -3.54 -2.62 4.90
C ALA A 121 -4.90 -3.35 4.90
N PRO A 122 -6.00 -2.78 5.42
CA PRO A 122 -7.32 -3.37 5.24
C PRO A 122 -7.81 -3.19 3.79
N PRO A 123 -8.59 -4.15 3.26
CA PRO A 123 -9.26 -3.98 1.98
C PRO A 123 -10.24 -2.80 2.05
N VAL A 124 -10.07 -1.84 1.14
CA VAL A 124 -11.01 -0.73 0.96
C VAL A 124 -12.20 -1.22 0.13
N THR A 125 -13.41 -1.07 0.67
CA THR A 125 -14.66 -1.32 -0.08
C THR A 125 -14.97 -0.15 -1.02
N ALA A 126 -15.86 -0.37 -1.99
CA ALA A 126 -16.31 0.71 -2.87
C ALA A 126 -16.94 1.87 -2.08
N ASP A 127 -17.80 1.57 -1.10
CA ASP A 127 -18.45 2.58 -0.27
C ASP A 127 -17.43 3.36 0.58
N TRP A 128 -16.44 2.66 1.15
CA TRP A 128 -15.38 3.32 1.90
C TRP A 128 -14.52 4.20 0.99
N ALA A 129 -14.21 3.76 -0.23
CA ALA A 129 -13.49 4.58 -1.20
C ALA A 129 -14.27 5.84 -1.59
N GLN A 130 -15.59 5.75 -1.75
CA GLN A 130 -16.43 6.92 -2.01
C GLN A 130 -16.38 7.90 -0.84
N HIS A 131 -16.44 7.40 0.39
CA HIS A 131 -16.29 8.21 1.58
C HIS A 131 -14.94 8.94 1.59
N LEU A 132 -13.83 8.21 1.40
CA LEU A 132 -12.48 8.76 1.36
C LEU A 132 -12.32 9.84 0.26
N VAL A 133 -12.89 9.62 -0.92
CA VAL A 133 -12.87 10.61 -2.02
C VAL A 133 -13.66 11.87 -1.63
N ALA A 134 -14.84 11.71 -1.03
CA ALA A 134 -15.65 12.82 -0.57
C ALA A 134 -15.01 13.60 0.59
N GLU A 135 -14.34 12.92 1.53
CA GLU A 135 -13.57 13.56 2.59
C GLU A 135 -12.37 14.31 2.04
N ALA A 136 -11.62 13.71 1.11
CA ALA A 136 -10.47 14.33 0.48
C ALA A 136 -10.84 15.66 -0.18
N GLY A 137 -11.97 15.72 -0.89
CA GLY A 137 -12.49 16.94 -1.51
C GLY A 137 -12.89 18.05 -0.52
N ARG A 138 -13.04 17.74 0.77
CA ARG A 138 -13.33 18.70 1.84
C ARG A 138 -12.08 19.14 2.62
N THR A 139 -10.91 18.64 2.25
CA THR A 139 -9.64 18.98 2.93
C THR A 139 -9.30 20.45 2.69
N LYS A 140 -9.08 21.20 3.78
CA LYS A 140 -8.77 22.63 3.71
C LYS A 140 -7.47 22.85 2.93
N GLY A 141 -7.49 23.82 2.00
CA GLY A 141 -6.34 24.13 1.15
C GLY A 141 -6.13 23.17 -0.01
N CYS A 142 -7.00 22.17 -0.20
CA CYS A 142 -7.00 21.28 -1.35
C CYS A 142 -8.16 21.61 -2.29
N ALA A 143 -7.88 21.64 -3.59
CA ALA A 143 -8.89 21.79 -4.64
C ALA A 143 -8.79 20.64 -5.65
N PRO A 144 -9.94 20.17 -6.21
CA PRO A 144 -9.94 19.25 -7.33
C PRO A 144 -9.08 19.77 -8.48
N LEU A 145 -8.22 18.91 -9.01
CA LEU A 145 -7.38 19.21 -10.17
C LEU A 145 -8.15 18.84 -11.45
N PRO A 146 -8.57 19.81 -12.29
CA PRO A 146 -9.33 19.51 -13.49
C PRO A 146 -8.55 18.64 -14.46
N GLY A 147 -9.20 17.62 -15.04
CA GLY A 147 -8.55 16.69 -15.97
C GLY A 147 -7.51 15.77 -15.34
N ALA A 148 -7.45 15.70 -14.00
CA ALA A 148 -6.59 14.76 -13.30
C ALA A 148 -6.87 13.32 -13.76
N PRO A 149 -5.85 12.58 -14.20
CA PRO A 149 -6.05 11.20 -14.59
C PRO A 149 -6.38 10.32 -13.37
N ALA A 150 -7.12 9.22 -13.60
CA ALA A 150 -7.81 8.45 -12.56
C ALA A 150 -7.06 7.18 -12.14
N TYR A 151 -6.99 6.94 -10.82
CA TYR A 151 -6.54 5.67 -10.22
C TYR A 151 -7.72 4.72 -9.98
N GLY A 152 -8.40 4.32 -11.06
CA GLY A 152 -9.59 3.46 -10.99
C GLY A 152 -10.87 4.21 -10.64
N THR A 153 -11.84 3.54 -10.01
CA THR A 153 -13.16 4.12 -9.68
C THR A 153 -13.65 3.63 -8.32
N PRO A 154 -13.95 4.53 -7.36
CA PRO A 154 -13.85 6.00 -7.45
C PRO A 154 -12.42 6.53 -7.36
N SER A 155 -12.17 7.75 -7.84
CA SER A 155 -10.86 8.43 -7.77
C SER A 155 -10.98 9.95 -7.69
N VAL A 156 -9.96 10.63 -7.16
CA VAL A 156 -9.82 12.09 -7.15
C VAL A 156 -8.36 12.52 -7.25
N GLY A 157 -8.09 13.55 -8.05
CA GLY A 157 -6.83 14.29 -8.05
C GLY A 157 -7.02 15.65 -7.38
N LEU A 158 -6.11 16.00 -6.46
CA LEU A 158 -6.16 17.23 -5.69
C LEU A 158 -4.84 17.99 -5.79
N LEU A 159 -4.92 19.30 -5.93
CA LEU A 159 -3.81 20.21 -5.68
C LEU A 159 -4.02 20.83 -4.30
N CYS A 160 -3.10 20.58 -3.38
CA CYS A 160 -3.12 21.10 -2.02
C CYS A 160 -2.04 22.16 -1.83
N THR A 161 -2.38 23.24 -1.13
CA THR A 161 -1.49 24.34 -0.79
C THR A 161 -1.49 24.57 0.72
N ALA A 162 -0.30 24.53 1.33
CA ALA A 162 -0.09 24.78 2.75
C ALA A 162 1.10 25.73 2.92
N GLY A 163 0.83 27.03 3.11
CA GLY A 163 1.88 28.06 3.06
C GLY A 163 2.54 28.08 1.68
N ASP A 164 3.87 27.99 1.64
CA ASP A 164 4.65 27.93 0.39
C ASP A 164 4.75 26.51 -0.19
N GLN A 165 4.27 25.49 0.52
CA GLN A 165 4.29 24.12 0.05
C GLN A 165 3.10 23.82 -0.86
N ARG A 166 3.38 23.15 -1.98
CA ARG A 166 2.39 22.60 -2.90
C ARG A 166 2.56 21.09 -2.95
N SER A 167 1.47 20.36 -2.83
CA SER A 167 1.44 18.92 -3.04
C SER A 167 0.33 18.56 -4.03
N VAL A 168 0.61 17.59 -4.89
CA VAL A 168 -0.39 17.01 -5.77
C VAL A 168 -0.64 15.60 -5.26
N THR A 169 -1.89 15.27 -4.95
CA THR A 169 -2.27 13.94 -4.46
C THR A 169 -3.28 13.31 -5.40
N PHE A 170 -3.06 12.04 -5.73
CA PHE A 170 -3.97 11.23 -6.53
C PHE A 170 -4.44 10.07 -5.66
N ARG A 171 -5.74 9.98 -5.42
CA ARG A 171 -6.37 8.96 -4.56
C ARG A 171 -7.36 8.16 -5.39
N GLY A 172 -7.39 6.84 -5.24
CA GLY A 172 -8.36 6.02 -5.97
C GLY A 172 -8.40 4.55 -5.55
N LEU A 173 -9.46 3.88 -5.99
CA LEU A 173 -9.71 2.46 -5.72
C LEU A 173 -9.30 1.58 -6.90
N TYR A 174 -8.42 0.61 -6.63
CA TYR A 174 -7.97 -0.39 -7.59
C TYR A 174 -8.73 -1.71 -7.45
N GLY A 175 -9.11 -2.31 -8.59
CA GLY A 175 -9.44 -3.75 -8.66
C GLY A 175 -10.80 -4.19 -8.13
N THR A 176 -11.87 -3.38 -8.23
CA THR A 176 -13.22 -3.87 -7.95
C THR A 176 -13.67 -4.86 -9.03
N ARG A 177 -13.57 -6.17 -8.76
CA ARG A 177 -14.52 -7.09 -9.40
C ARG A 177 -15.89 -6.76 -8.81
N GLY A 178 -16.82 -6.37 -9.69
CA GLY A 178 -18.10 -5.79 -9.29
C GLY A 178 -18.81 -6.54 -8.16
N SER A 179 -19.25 -5.78 -7.17
CA SER A 179 -20.49 -6.12 -6.49
C SER A 179 -21.59 -6.09 -7.54
N ARG A 180 -22.02 -7.27 -8.01
CA ARG A 180 -23.39 -7.37 -8.53
C ARG A 180 -24.30 -6.99 -7.38
N ALA A 181 -25.05 -5.92 -7.56
CA ALA A 181 -26.27 -5.69 -6.82
C ALA A 181 -27.14 -6.96 -6.93
N ALA A 182 -27.59 -7.45 -5.78
CA ALA A 182 -28.82 -8.21 -5.66
C ALA A 182 -29.83 -7.27 -4.99
#